data_AF-A0A564T670-F1
#
_entry.id   AF-A0A564T670-F1
#
_cell.length_a   1.000
_cell.length_b   1.000
_cell.length_c   1.000
_cell.angle_alpha   90.00
_cell.angle_beta   90.00
_cell.angle_gamma   90.00
#
_symmetry.space_group_name_H-M   'P 1'
#
loop_
_entity.id
_entity.type
_entity.pdbx_description
1 polymer ?
#
loop_
_entity_poly.entity_id
_entity_poly.type
_entity_poly.pdbx_seq_one_letter_code
_entity_poly.pdbx_strand_id
1 'polypeptide(L)'
;MSGKKEKKHFIVGIIMVAIIVAATATMIYCYINRFDPQEYVQAFLDVSYKQKTESYIKQTGISEKEAKQVFEDNLAYTMKKFPEHVMTDEMTEEYRELFADLAKKTSYTVGEATREENGTYQVVLTVKPITLLKDTYAEFQEKAQEYATKVSNDVMNGQAMPEETQMQTEIYQIYYEVLSQAAEKGLKYGKPNKIVLHVEKDKEGKYEIRKADLQNLDHLLIESVGEEQDEENS
;
A
#
# COMPACT_ATOMS: atom_id res chain seq x y z
N MET A 1 -41.48 -62.16 -18.28
CA MET A 1 -41.14 -61.13 -17.27
C MET A 1 -39.65 -60.78 -17.39
N SER A 2 -39.25 -59.87 -18.30
CA SER A 2 -37.82 -59.57 -18.51
C SER A 2 -37.50 -58.12 -18.95
N GLY A 3 -38.32 -57.14 -18.57
CA GLY A 3 -38.10 -55.72 -18.93
C GLY A 3 -37.99 -54.75 -17.74
N LYS A 4 -38.16 -55.25 -16.50
CA LYS A 4 -38.21 -54.43 -15.28
C LYS A 4 -36.88 -54.37 -14.52
N LYS A 5 -35.98 -55.35 -14.74
CA LYS A 5 -34.64 -55.38 -14.13
C LYS A 5 -33.65 -54.47 -14.88
N GLU A 6 -33.61 -54.50 -16.20
CA GLU A 6 -32.69 -53.66 -17.00
C GLU A 6 -32.94 -52.15 -16.83
N LYS A 7 -34.21 -51.73 -16.81
CA LYS A 7 -34.58 -50.32 -16.57
C LYS A 7 -34.15 -49.81 -15.18
N LYS A 8 -34.16 -50.67 -14.16
CA LYS A 8 -33.69 -50.32 -12.81
C LYS A 8 -32.16 -50.16 -12.77
N HIS A 9 -31.41 -51.03 -13.42
CA HIS A 9 -29.94 -50.90 -13.49
C HIS A 9 -29.50 -49.69 -14.32
N PHE A 10 -30.23 -49.35 -15.38
CA PHE A 10 -29.99 -48.15 -16.19
C PHE A 10 -30.25 -46.85 -15.41
N ILE A 11 -31.36 -46.77 -14.67
CA ILE A 11 -31.69 -45.59 -13.84
C ILE A 11 -30.70 -45.44 -12.67
N VAL A 12 -30.31 -46.54 -12.01
CA VAL A 12 -29.31 -46.52 -10.94
C VAL A 12 -27.93 -46.10 -11.47
N GLY A 13 -27.56 -46.52 -12.68
CA GLY A 13 -26.34 -46.07 -13.36
C GLY A 13 -26.32 -44.56 -13.63
N ILE A 14 -27.44 -43.99 -14.10
CA ILE A 14 -27.56 -42.55 -14.35
C ILE A 14 -27.46 -41.73 -13.05
N ILE A 15 -28.10 -42.19 -11.97
CA ILE A 15 -28.05 -41.50 -10.67
C ILE A 15 -26.62 -41.50 -10.10
N MET A 16 -25.88 -42.61 -10.20
CA MET A 16 -24.48 -42.65 -9.75
C MET A 16 -23.58 -41.71 -10.56
N VAL A 17 -23.74 -41.64 -11.88
CA VAL A 17 -22.96 -40.70 -12.72
C VAL A 17 -23.27 -39.25 -12.35
N ALA A 18 -24.54 -38.91 -12.10
CA ALA A 18 -24.93 -37.57 -11.67
C ALA A 18 -24.32 -37.17 -10.32
N ILE A 19 -24.23 -38.09 -9.36
CA ILE A 19 -23.59 -37.85 -8.05
C ILE A 19 -22.08 -37.63 -8.21
N ILE A 20 -21.41 -38.41 -9.07
CA ILE A 20 -19.97 -38.25 -9.32
C ILE A 20 -19.67 -36.92 -10.03
N VAL A 21 -20.50 -36.52 -10.99
CA VAL A 21 -20.38 -35.21 -11.67
C VAL A 21 -20.66 -34.06 -10.71
N ALA A 22 -21.65 -34.18 -9.82
CA ALA A 22 -21.92 -33.17 -8.79
C ALA A 22 -20.76 -33.07 -7.79
N ALA A 23 -20.22 -34.20 -7.30
CA ALA A 23 -19.10 -34.21 -6.36
C ALA A 23 -17.80 -33.67 -6.99
N THR A 24 -17.54 -33.97 -8.26
CA THR A 24 -16.38 -33.41 -8.98
C THR A 24 -16.58 -31.93 -9.30
N ALA A 25 -17.79 -31.49 -9.67
CA ALA A 25 -18.10 -30.07 -9.84
C ALA A 25 -17.99 -29.30 -8.51
N THR A 26 -18.43 -29.87 -7.38
CA THR A 26 -18.25 -29.28 -6.06
C THR A 26 -16.78 -29.28 -5.64
N MET A 27 -16.00 -30.33 -5.91
CA MET A 27 -14.56 -30.31 -5.62
C MET A 27 -13.81 -29.31 -6.51
N ILE A 28 -14.13 -29.21 -7.80
CA ILE A 28 -13.58 -28.22 -8.72
C ILE A 28 -13.99 -26.81 -8.30
N TYR A 29 -15.25 -26.61 -7.88
CA TYR A 29 -15.74 -25.34 -7.35
C TYR A 29 -15.06 -24.96 -6.02
N CYS A 30 -14.90 -25.90 -5.09
CA CYS A 30 -14.14 -25.73 -3.86
C CYS A 30 -12.64 -25.49 -4.13
N TYR A 31 -12.10 -26.02 -5.22
CA TYR A 31 -10.70 -25.85 -5.62
C TYR A 31 -10.45 -24.52 -6.34
N ILE A 32 -11.41 -24.06 -7.15
CA ILE A 32 -11.39 -22.76 -7.86
C ILE A 32 -11.73 -21.59 -6.91
N ASN A 33 -12.54 -21.82 -5.87
CA ASN A 33 -12.87 -20.82 -4.83
C ASN A 33 -12.00 -20.94 -3.56
N ARG A 34 -10.86 -21.64 -3.61
CA ARG A 34 -9.91 -21.57 -2.50
C ARG A 34 -9.28 -20.18 -2.50
N PHE A 35 -9.54 -19.44 -1.44
CA PHE A 35 -8.88 -18.18 -1.16
C PHE A 35 -7.36 -18.36 -1.27
N ASP A 36 -6.75 -17.58 -2.16
CA ASP A 36 -5.30 -17.50 -2.31
C ASP A 36 -4.81 -16.27 -1.53
N PRO A 37 -4.19 -16.45 -0.35
CA PRO A 37 -3.70 -15.34 0.46
C PRO A 37 -2.58 -14.55 -0.21
N GLN A 38 -1.79 -15.17 -1.09
CA GLN A 38 -0.71 -14.48 -1.82
C GLN A 38 -1.31 -13.58 -2.90
N GLU A 39 -2.25 -14.11 -3.69
CA GLU A 39 -2.95 -13.32 -4.72
C GLU A 39 -3.74 -12.17 -4.07
N TYR A 40 -4.37 -12.40 -2.92
CA TYR A 40 -5.09 -11.36 -2.17
C TYR A 40 -4.17 -10.26 -1.66
N VAL A 41 -3.06 -10.59 -1.00
CA VAL A 41 -2.10 -9.58 -0.50
C VAL A 41 -1.48 -8.82 -1.67
N GLN A 42 -1.10 -9.49 -2.76
CA GLN A 42 -0.59 -8.83 -3.95
C GLN A 42 -1.59 -7.83 -4.52
N ALA A 43 -2.86 -8.25 -4.64
CA ALA A 43 -3.93 -7.40 -5.14
C ALA A 43 -4.20 -6.20 -4.23
N PHE A 44 -4.17 -6.38 -2.91
CA PHE A 44 -4.30 -5.31 -1.94
C PHE A 44 -3.17 -4.27 -2.09
N LEU A 45 -1.92 -4.69 -2.12
CA LEU A 45 -0.78 -3.78 -2.28
C LEU A 45 -0.84 -3.04 -3.63
N ASP A 46 -1.20 -3.75 -4.70
CA ASP A 46 -1.31 -3.20 -6.04
C ASP A 46 -2.42 -2.14 -6.16
N VAL A 47 -3.56 -2.34 -5.51
CA VAL A 47 -4.60 -1.31 -5.49
C VAL A 47 -4.20 -0.13 -4.59
N SER A 48 -3.59 -0.40 -3.43
CA SER A 48 -3.24 0.61 -2.43
C SER A 48 -2.08 1.52 -2.84
N TYR A 49 -1.11 1.00 -3.61
CA TYR A 49 0.10 1.76 -3.97
C TYR A 49 0.32 1.90 -5.47
N LYS A 50 -0.22 1.01 -6.32
CA LYS A 50 0.00 1.05 -7.79
C LYS A 50 -1.22 1.50 -8.57
N GLN A 51 -2.35 1.74 -7.90
CA GLN A 51 -3.62 2.06 -8.53
C GLN A 51 -4.10 0.96 -9.50
N LYS A 52 -3.65 -0.28 -9.30
CA LYS A 52 -4.04 -1.44 -10.11
C LYS A 52 -5.21 -2.16 -9.45
N THR A 53 -6.39 -2.07 -10.06
CA THR A 53 -7.66 -2.47 -9.42
C THR A 53 -8.14 -3.86 -9.80
N GLU A 54 -7.72 -4.40 -10.95
CA GLU A 54 -8.31 -5.60 -11.58
C GLU A 54 -8.33 -6.83 -10.66
N SER A 55 -7.17 -7.22 -10.14
CA SER A 55 -7.05 -8.38 -9.24
C SER A 55 -7.79 -8.15 -7.93
N TYR A 56 -7.80 -6.92 -7.41
CA TYR A 56 -8.47 -6.62 -6.15
C TYR A 56 -10.00 -6.72 -6.28
N ILE A 57 -10.56 -6.23 -7.39
CA ILE A 57 -11.97 -6.40 -7.75
C ILE A 57 -12.32 -7.89 -7.86
N LYS A 58 -11.50 -8.68 -8.55
CA LYS A 58 -11.71 -10.13 -8.69
C LYS A 58 -11.74 -10.85 -7.33
N GLN A 59 -10.86 -10.46 -6.42
CA GLN A 59 -10.73 -11.12 -5.10
C GLN A 59 -11.81 -10.70 -4.10
N THR A 60 -12.28 -9.45 -4.16
CA THR A 60 -13.19 -8.88 -3.15
C THR A 60 -14.63 -8.74 -3.63
N GLY A 61 -14.85 -8.69 -4.95
CA GLY A 61 -16.15 -8.46 -5.56
C GLY A 61 -16.66 -7.01 -5.47
N ILE A 62 -15.83 -6.06 -5.03
CA ILE A 62 -16.20 -4.63 -4.97
C ILE A 62 -16.28 -4.01 -6.36
N SER A 63 -16.93 -2.85 -6.47
CA SER A 63 -17.00 -2.10 -7.73
C SER A 63 -15.65 -1.48 -8.11
N GLU A 64 -15.47 -1.20 -9.41
CA GLU A 64 -14.29 -0.47 -9.90
C GLU A 64 -14.13 0.91 -9.23
N LYS A 65 -15.26 1.58 -8.94
CA LYS A 65 -15.27 2.86 -8.23
C LYS A 65 -14.69 2.72 -6.83
N GLU A 66 -15.14 1.72 -6.06
CA GLU A 66 -14.62 1.45 -4.71
C GLU A 66 -13.15 1.06 -4.76
N ALA A 67 -12.73 0.24 -5.74
CA ALA A 67 -11.32 -0.14 -5.89
C ALA A 67 -10.42 1.07 -6.20
N LYS A 68 -10.84 1.98 -7.10
CA LYS A 68 -10.10 3.21 -7.38
C LYS A 68 -9.98 4.12 -6.16
N GLN A 69 -11.03 4.15 -5.33
CA GLN A 69 -11.08 4.98 -4.13
C GLN A 69 -10.02 4.59 -3.09
N VAL A 70 -9.62 3.31 -3.04
CA VAL A 70 -8.59 2.84 -2.08
C VAL A 70 -7.28 3.64 -2.20
N PHE A 71 -6.80 3.85 -3.43
CA PHE A 71 -5.58 4.64 -3.68
C PHE A 71 -5.77 6.11 -3.30
N GLU A 72 -6.91 6.69 -3.69
CA GLU A 72 -7.23 8.10 -3.42
C GLU A 72 -7.40 8.38 -1.92
N ASP A 73 -7.99 7.45 -1.17
CA ASP A 73 -8.16 7.57 0.28
C ASP A 73 -6.80 7.50 0.99
N ASN A 74 -5.89 6.64 0.54
CA ASN A 74 -4.52 6.56 1.05
C ASN A 74 -3.74 7.85 0.78
N LEU A 75 -3.89 8.42 -0.42
CA LEU A 75 -3.31 9.70 -0.77
C LEU A 75 -3.87 10.84 0.08
N ALA A 76 -5.20 10.92 0.20
CA ALA A 76 -5.87 11.92 1.02
C ALA A 76 -5.45 11.80 2.50
N TYR A 77 -5.30 10.58 3.01
CA TYR A 77 -4.79 10.35 4.37
C TYR A 77 -3.36 10.86 4.55
N THR A 78 -2.50 10.67 3.54
CA THR A 78 -1.14 11.22 3.53
C THR A 78 -1.16 12.75 3.52
N MET A 79 -1.97 13.36 2.66
CA MET A 79 -2.08 14.81 2.53
C MET A 79 -2.63 15.49 3.78
N LYS A 80 -3.50 14.83 4.56
CA LYS A 80 -4.00 15.35 5.85
C LYS A 80 -2.92 15.57 6.91
N LYS A 81 -1.72 15.03 6.73
CA LYS A 81 -0.59 15.26 7.64
C LYS A 81 0.04 16.65 7.45
N PHE A 82 -0.25 17.32 6.34
CA PHE A 82 0.24 18.67 6.07
C PHE A 82 -0.71 19.72 6.67
N PRO A 83 -0.17 20.81 7.26
CA PRO A 83 -0.98 21.86 7.86
C PRO A 83 -1.72 22.68 6.80
N GLU A 84 -3.05 22.61 6.79
CA GLU A 84 -3.91 23.28 5.80
C GLU A 84 -3.67 24.80 5.70
N HIS A 85 -3.34 25.47 6.82
CA HIS A 85 -3.13 26.92 6.83
C HIS A 85 -1.83 27.37 6.14
N VAL A 86 -0.94 26.43 5.83
CA VAL A 86 0.37 26.69 5.21
C VAL A 86 0.38 26.32 3.72
N MET A 87 -0.44 25.35 3.34
CA MET A 87 -0.49 24.77 2.00
C MET A 87 -1.39 25.59 1.09
N THR A 88 -0.84 26.16 0.02
CA THR A 88 -1.67 26.74 -1.05
C THR A 88 -2.35 25.64 -1.85
N ASP A 89 -3.38 25.99 -2.63
CA ASP A 89 -4.05 25.02 -3.53
C ASP A 89 -3.05 24.40 -4.53
N GLU A 90 -2.13 25.21 -5.04
CA GLU A 90 -1.05 24.77 -5.94
C GLU A 90 -0.11 23.78 -5.26
N MET A 91 0.44 24.15 -4.09
CA MET A 91 1.31 23.25 -3.31
C MET A 91 0.58 21.94 -2.95
N THR A 92 -0.70 22.01 -2.62
CA THR A 92 -1.50 20.83 -2.29
C THR A 92 -1.54 19.85 -3.46
N GLU A 93 -1.75 20.33 -4.68
CA GLU A 93 -1.74 19.45 -5.86
C GLU A 93 -0.33 18.96 -6.18
N GLU A 94 0.69 19.82 -6.11
CA GLU A 94 2.09 19.45 -6.34
C GLU A 94 2.57 18.32 -5.43
N TYR A 95 2.30 18.43 -4.12
CA TYR A 95 2.61 17.37 -3.16
C TYR A 95 1.76 16.11 -3.41
N ARG A 96 0.48 16.27 -3.75
CA ARG A 96 -0.40 15.14 -4.05
C ARG A 96 0.16 14.33 -5.23
N GLU A 97 0.56 15.01 -6.31
CA GLU A 97 1.18 14.37 -7.48
C GLU A 97 2.49 13.66 -7.13
N LEU A 98 3.38 14.35 -6.40
CA LEU A 98 4.65 13.77 -5.94
C LEU A 98 4.42 12.49 -5.14
N PHE A 99 3.53 12.51 -4.14
CA PHE A 99 3.26 11.31 -3.33
C PHE A 99 2.53 10.21 -4.10
N ALA A 100 1.67 10.56 -5.08
CA ALA A 100 1.09 9.59 -6.00
C ALA A 100 2.19 8.80 -6.74
N ASP A 101 3.17 9.53 -7.25
CA ASP A 101 4.29 8.98 -7.99
C ASP A 101 5.21 8.13 -7.11
N LEU A 102 5.47 8.58 -5.88
CA LEU A 102 6.24 7.80 -4.89
C LEU A 102 5.53 6.50 -4.53
N ALA A 103 4.22 6.54 -4.24
CA ALA A 103 3.43 5.35 -3.97
C ALA A 103 3.53 4.35 -5.14
N LYS A 104 3.40 4.83 -6.38
CA LYS A 104 3.51 4.02 -7.60
C LYS A 104 4.91 3.43 -7.81
N LYS A 105 5.95 3.98 -7.18
CA LYS A 105 7.33 3.50 -7.27
C LYS A 105 7.80 2.64 -6.07
N THR A 106 6.97 2.47 -5.02
CA THR A 106 7.26 1.55 -3.90
C THR A 106 7.71 0.16 -4.36
N SER A 107 8.63 -0.49 -3.65
CA SER A 107 9.15 -1.80 -4.06
C SER A 107 8.78 -2.87 -3.04
N TYR A 108 8.01 -3.85 -3.47
CA TYR A 108 7.63 -4.98 -2.64
C TYR A 108 7.55 -6.28 -3.45
N THR A 109 7.70 -7.40 -2.76
CA THR A 109 7.58 -8.76 -3.33
C THR A 109 6.84 -9.63 -2.33
N VAL A 110 5.67 -10.12 -2.74
CA VAL A 110 4.88 -11.08 -1.95
C VAL A 110 5.53 -12.46 -2.08
N GLY A 111 5.92 -13.02 -0.94
CA GLY A 111 6.54 -14.33 -0.81
C GLY A 111 5.53 -15.41 -0.49
N GLU A 112 5.99 -16.47 0.17
CA GLU A 112 5.18 -17.63 0.53
C GLU A 112 4.11 -17.29 1.57
N ALA A 113 3.00 -18.03 1.52
CA ALA A 113 1.95 -17.99 2.52
C ALA A 113 1.86 -19.31 3.29
N THR A 114 1.71 -19.22 4.61
CA THR A 114 1.50 -20.36 5.50
C THR A 114 0.17 -20.22 6.20
N ARG A 115 -0.61 -21.31 6.28
CA ARG A 115 -1.88 -21.34 7.00
C ARG A 115 -1.67 -21.82 8.43
N GLU A 116 -2.14 -21.05 9.40
CA GLU A 116 -2.13 -21.39 10.81
C GLU A 116 -3.32 -22.30 11.20
N GLU A 117 -3.21 -22.96 12.36
CA GLU A 117 -4.26 -23.84 12.91
C GLU A 117 -5.58 -23.11 13.16
N ASN A 118 -5.51 -21.84 13.58
CA ASN A 118 -6.66 -20.97 13.82
C ASN A 118 -7.36 -20.50 12.52
N GLY A 119 -6.81 -20.83 11.35
CA GLY A 119 -7.34 -20.45 10.03
C GLY A 119 -6.82 -19.13 9.47
N THR A 120 -5.98 -18.40 10.19
CA THR A 120 -5.24 -17.21 9.72
C THR A 120 -4.16 -17.62 8.71
N TYR A 121 -3.86 -16.74 7.76
CA TYR A 121 -2.73 -16.92 6.84
C TYR A 121 -1.63 -15.92 7.17
N GLN A 122 -0.40 -16.40 7.32
CA GLN A 122 0.79 -15.56 7.34
C GLN A 122 1.33 -15.45 5.92
N VAL A 123 1.54 -14.23 5.43
CA VAL A 123 2.10 -13.96 4.10
C VAL A 123 3.38 -13.16 4.26
N VAL A 124 4.49 -13.72 3.81
CA VAL A 124 5.79 -13.04 3.87
C VAL A 124 5.82 -11.93 2.83
N LEU A 125 6.23 -10.72 3.24
CA LEU A 125 6.44 -9.60 2.34
C LEU A 125 7.90 -9.13 2.44
N THR A 126 8.57 -8.99 1.31
CA THR A 126 9.85 -8.29 1.23
C THR A 126 9.62 -6.91 0.67
N VAL A 127 9.96 -5.86 1.41
CA VAL A 127 9.88 -4.47 0.97
C VAL A 127 11.27 -3.89 0.78
N LYS A 128 11.44 -2.97 -0.17
CA LYS A 128 12.63 -2.12 -0.26
C LYS A 128 12.16 -0.67 -0.09
N PRO A 129 12.50 -0.01 1.02
CA PRO A 129 12.00 1.33 1.30
C PRO A 129 12.58 2.34 0.31
N ILE A 130 11.79 3.31 -0.12
CA ILE A 130 12.28 4.50 -0.82
C ILE A 130 13.02 5.38 0.20
N THR A 131 14.26 5.77 -0.10
CA THR A 131 15.13 6.53 0.83
C THR A 131 15.03 8.04 0.67
N LEU A 132 14.14 8.53 -0.20
CA LEU A 132 14.07 9.94 -0.62
C LEU A 132 14.12 10.92 0.56
N LEU A 133 13.27 10.74 1.57
CA LEU A 133 13.17 11.67 2.70
C LEU A 133 14.50 11.75 3.49
N LYS A 134 15.10 10.60 3.75
CA LYS A 134 16.39 10.48 4.42
C LYS A 134 17.51 11.09 3.60
N ASP A 135 17.57 10.74 2.31
CA ASP A 135 18.65 11.15 1.40
C ASP A 135 18.68 12.66 1.17
N THR A 136 17.52 13.32 1.24
CA THR A 136 17.40 14.75 0.98
C THR A 136 17.37 15.60 2.24
N TYR A 137 17.42 15.00 3.43
CA TYR A 137 17.25 15.73 4.69
C TYR A 137 18.33 16.81 4.90
N ALA A 138 19.59 16.49 4.60
CA ALA A 138 20.69 17.45 4.73
C ALA A 138 20.55 18.64 3.75
N GLU A 139 20.15 18.37 2.50
CA GLU A 139 19.91 19.42 1.49
C GLU A 139 18.73 20.32 1.89
N PHE A 140 17.67 19.73 2.45
CA PHE A 140 16.56 20.49 3.02
C PHE A 140 17.01 21.41 4.16
N GLN A 141 17.80 20.89 5.10
CA GLN A 141 18.32 21.70 6.22
C GLN A 141 19.19 22.87 5.74
N GLU A 142 20.07 22.63 4.77
CA GLU A 142 20.91 23.66 4.16
C GLU A 142 20.06 24.77 3.54
N LYS A 143 19.10 24.42 2.68
CA LYS A 143 18.23 25.40 2.02
C LYS A 143 17.31 26.15 2.99
N ALA A 144 16.81 25.48 4.04
CA ALA A 144 16.04 26.14 5.09
C ALA A 144 16.90 27.18 5.85
N GLN A 145 18.18 26.87 6.09
CA GLN A 145 19.12 27.81 6.71
C GLN A 145 19.48 28.98 5.79
N GLU A 146 19.66 28.73 4.49
CA GLU A 146 19.84 29.78 3.49
C GLU A 146 18.65 30.75 3.46
N TYR A 147 17.43 30.22 3.49
CA TYR A 147 16.22 31.03 3.59
C TYR A 147 16.18 31.87 4.87
N ALA A 148 16.46 31.28 6.03
CA ALA A 148 16.52 32.02 7.29
C ALA A 148 17.56 33.15 7.26
N THR A 149 18.73 32.89 6.67
CA THR A 149 19.80 33.89 6.50
C THR A 149 19.36 35.02 5.57
N LYS A 150 18.67 34.70 4.47
CA LYS A 150 18.09 35.68 3.55
C LYS A 150 17.09 36.57 4.26
N VAL A 151 16.12 36.00 4.98
CA VAL A 151 15.13 36.77 5.76
C VAL A 151 15.83 37.70 6.76
N SER A 152 16.84 37.23 7.48
CA SER A 152 17.59 38.06 8.42
C SER A 152 18.28 39.24 7.73
N ASN A 153 18.91 39.00 6.58
CA ASN A 153 19.58 40.06 5.82
C ASN A 153 18.57 41.09 5.27
N ASP A 154 17.44 40.64 4.76
CA ASP A 154 16.39 41.51 4.22
C ASP A 154 15.83 42.43 5.31
N VAL A 155 15.59 41.91 6.52
CA VAL A 155 15.16 42.69 7.68
C VAL A 155 16.24 43.69 8.13
N MET A 156 17.51 43.27 8.18
CA MET A 156 18.63 44.18 8.50
C MET A 156 18.76 45.32 7.47
N ASN A 157 18.39 45.07 6.22
CA ASN A 157 18.36 46.06 5.15
C ASN A 157 17.07 46.90 5.12
N GLY A 158 16.21 46.78 6.14
CA GLY A 158 15.03 47.63 6.33
C GLY A 158 13.73 47.07 5.76
N GLN A 159 13.70 45.83 5.29
CA GLN A 159 12.43 45.15 4.97
C GLN A 159 11.68 44.77 6.25
N ALA A 160 10.35 44.66 6.15
CA ALA A 160 9.54 44.16 7.25
C ALA A 160 9.81 42.66 7.47
N MET A 161 9.70 42.22 8.72
CA MET A 161 9.71 40.79 9.04
C MET A 161 8.54 40.09 8.33
N PRO A 162 8.76 38.99 7.60
CA PRO A 162 7.67 38.20 7.03
C PRO A 162 6.75 37.64 8.12
N GLU A 163 5.48 37.43 7.78
CA GLU A 163 4.53 36.79 8.67
C GLU A 163 4.93 35.32 8.91
N GLU A 164 4.56 34.77 10.08
CA GLU A 164 4.90 33.39 10.44
C GLU A 164 4.39 32.39 9.40
N THR A 165 3.14 32.55 8.94
CA THR A 165 2.56 31.69 7.91
C THR A 165 3.34 31.77 6.59
N GLN A 166 3.82 32.95 6.20
CA GLN A 166 4.63 33.10 4.98
C GLN A 166 5.96 32.36 5.11
N MET A 167 6.62 32.47 6.26
CA MET A 167 7.85 31.70 6.52
C MET A 167 7.59 30.19 6.51
N GLN A 168 6.48 29.73 7.10
CA GLN A 168 6.11 28.32 7.06
C GLN A 168 5.86 27.85 5.63
N THR A 169 5.12 28.62 4.82
CA THR A 169 4.82 28.29 3.41
C THR A 169 6.11 28.14 2.61
N GLU A 170 7.06 29.08 2.76
CA GLU A 170 8.37 29.00 2.08
C GLU A 170 9.17 27.77 2.50
N ILE A 171 9.14 27.37 3.78
CA ILE A 171 9.81 26.14 4.23
C ILE A 171 9.18 24.89 3.60
N TYR A 172 7.85 24.83 3.48
CA TYR A 172 7.20 23.71 2.79
C TYR A 172 7.45 23.75 1.28
N GLN A 173 7.62 24.92 0.67
CA GLN A 173 8.03 25.02 -0.74
C GLN A 173 9.45 24.49 -0.93
N ILE A 174 10.39 24.90 -0.08
CA ILE A 174 11.78 24.38 -0.09
C ILE A 174 11.78 22.86 0.07
N TYR A 175 10.96 22.33 0.98
CA TYR A 175 10.84 20.88 1.17
C TYR A 175 10.35 20.17 -0.10
N TYR A 176 9.32 20.71 -0.77
CA TYR A 176 8.81 20.17 -2.02
C TYR A 176 9.89 20.16 -3.11
N GLU A 177 10.55 21.30 -3.34
CA GLU A 177 11.56 21.44 -4.38
C GLU A 177 12.70 20.44 -4.21
N VAL A 178 13.18 20.27 -2.98
CA VAL A 178 14.23 19.32 -2.64
C VAL A 178 13.80 17.88 -2.95
N LEU A 179 12.60 17.48 -2.52
CA LEU A 179 12.07 16.15 -2.79
C LEU A 179 11.85 15.91 -4.29
N SER A 180 11.26 16.88 -4.97
CA SER A 180 10.93 16.80 -6.39
C SER A 180 12.20 16.67 -7.24
N GLN A 181 13.19 17.54 -7.04
CA GLN A 181 14.47 17.49 -7.75
C GLN A 181 15.22 16.17 -7.52
N ALA A 182 15.18 15.63 -6.30
CA ALA A 182 15.78 14.34 -6.00
C ALA A 182 15.00 13.18 -6.65
N ALA A 183 13.67 13.23 -6.66
CA ALA A 183 12.83 12.24 -7.32
C ALA A 183 13.03 12.22 -8.85
N GLU A 184 13.22 13.39 -9.48
CA GLU A 184 13.54 13.54 -10.90
C GLU A 184 14.90 12.93 -11.27
N LYS A 185 15.92 13.09 -10.41
CA LYS A 185 17.25 12.48 -10.58
C LYS A 185 17.20 10.96 -10.47
N GLY A 186 16.17 10.42 -9.82
CA GLY A 186 15.89 9.01 -9.70
C GLY A 186 15.84 8.54 -8.24
N LEU A 187 14.85 7.71 -7.94
CA LEU A 187 14.67 7.15 -6.60
C LEU A 187 15.71 6.08 -6.27
N LYS A 188 16.20 6.15 -5.03
CA LYS A 188 17.03 5.12 -4.41
C LYS A 188 16.18 4.29 -3.45
N TYR A 189 16.69 3.08 -3.16
CA TYR A 189 16.03 2.13 -2.29
C TYR A 189 17.00 1.60 -1.24
N GLY A 190 16.50 1.45 -0.02
CA GLY A 190 17.26 0.93 1.11
C GLY A 190 17.44 -0.59 1.06
N LYS A 191 17.97 -1.14 2.17
CA LYS A 191 18.12 -2.60 2.32
C LYS A 191 16.73 -3.27 2.30
N PRO A 192 16.60 -4.46 1.68
CA PRO A 192 15.35 -5.20 1.73
C PRO A 192 15.01 -5.64 3.15
N ASN A 193 13.78 -5.36 3.58
CA ASN A 193 13.24 -5.76 4.88
C ASN A 193 12.14 -6.81 4.70
N LYS A 194 12.17 -7.86 5.50
CA LYS A 194 11.12 -8.89 5.51
C LYS A 194 10.16 -8.63 6.65
N ILE A 195 8.88 -8.61 6.33
CA ILE A 195 7.78 -8.58 7.31
C ILE A 195 6.78 -9.69 7.02
N VAL A 196 5.89 -9.93 7.97
CA VAL A 196 4.79 -10.89 7.84
C VAL A 196 3.49 -10.13 7.96
N LEU A 197 2.63 -10.31 6.95
CA LEU A 197 1.24 -9.83 6.99
C LEU A 197 0.33 -11.00 7.38
N HIS A 198 -0.62 -10.74 8.27
CA HIS A 198 -1.62 -11.71 8.70
C HIS A 198 -2.94 -11.40 8.00
N VAL A 199 -3.45 -12.40 7.31
CA VAL A 199 -4.75 -12.36 6.64
C VAL A 199 -5.71 -13.23 7.43
N GLU A 200 -6.74 -12.61 7.98
CA GLU A 200 -7.73 -13.24 8.85
C GLU A 200 -9.14 -12.93 8.37
N LYS A 201 -10.12 -13.70 8.85
CA LYS A 201 -11.52 -13.45 8.52
C LYS A 201 -12.11 -12.44 9.49
N ASP A 202 -12.80 -11.45 8.95
CA ASP A 202 -13.63 -10.54 9.71
C ASP A 202 -14.88 -11.26 10.30
N LYS A 203 -15.72 -10.49 11.01
CA LYS A 203 -16.97 -11.01 11.60
C LYS A 203 -17.98 -11.50 10.57
N GLU A 204 -17.87 -11.07 9.32
CA GLU A 204 -18.72 -11.47 8.18
C GLU A 204 -18.12 -12.65 7.40
N GLY A 205 -16.93 -13.12 7.78
CA GLY A 205 -16.23 -14.22 7.13
C GLY A 205 -15.42 -13.82 5.90
N LYS A 206 -15.25 -12.51 5.62
CA LYS A 206 -14.42 -11.98 4.52
C LYS A 206 -12.98 -11.86 4.98
N TYR A 207 -12.03 -12.08 4.08
CA TYR A 207 -10.61 -11.96 4.41
C TYR A 207 -10.17 -10.49 4.42
N GLU A 208 -9.42 -10.11 5.46
CA GLU A 208 -8.78 -8.80 5.61
C GLU A 208 -7.35 -8.95 6.12
N ILE A 209 -6.47 -8.00 5.76
CA ILE A 209 -5.15 -7.88 6.40
C ILE A 209 -5.33 -7.24 7.76
N ARG A 210 -4.69 -7.80 8.78
CA ARG A 210 -4.73 -7.29 10.15
C ARG A 210 -4.28 -5.82 10.19
N LYS A 211 -5.08 -4.97 10.82
CA LYS A 211 -4.82 -3.50 10.89
C LYS A 211 -3.46 -3.14 11.47
N ALA A 212 -2.99 -3.87 12.48
CA ALA A 212 -1.68 -3.64 13.09
C ALA A 212 -0.53 -3.83 12.08
N ASP A 213 -0.67 -4.79 11.16
CA ASP A 213 0.36 -5.06 10.15
C ASP A 213 0.37 -3.96 9.09
N LEU A 214 -0.80 -3.41 8.74
CA LEU A 214 -0.92 -2.28 7.80
C LEU A 214 -0.29 -1.00 8.37
N GLN A 215 -0.50 -0.72 9.66
CA GLN A 215 0.13 0.43 10.33
C GLN A 215 1.65 0.35 10.25
N ASN A 216 2.23 -0.85 10.39
CA ASN A 216 3.67 -1.05 10.28
C ASN A 216 4.16 -0.95 8.82
N LEU A 217 3.37 -1.42 7.85
CA LEU A 217 3.75 -1.44 6.43
C LEU A 217 4.05 -0.05 5.86
N ASP A 218 3.23 0.96 6.18
CA ASP A 218 3.39 2.31 5.61
C ASP A 218 4.76 2.93 5.98
N HIS A 219 5.24 2.71 7.20
CA HIS A 219 6.55 3.17 7.66
C HIS A 219 7.72 2.44 7.00
N LEU A 220 7.49 1.26 6.44
CA LEU A 220 8.54 0.42 5.84
C LEU A 220 8.66 0.58 4.33
N LEU A 221 7.72 1.29 3.70
CA LEU A 221 7.75 1.56 2.26
C LEU A 221 8.53 2.84 1.93
N ILE A 222 8.61 3.79 2.86
CA ILE A 222 9.38 5.02 2.74
C ILE A 222 10.18 5.21 4.03
N GLU A 223 11.51 5.25 3.91
CA GLU A 223 12.40 5.39 5.08
C GLU A 223 12.28 6.80 5.66
N SER A 224 11.97 6.89 6.96
CA SER A 224 11.88 8.15 7.68
C SER A 224 13.25 8.75 7.97
N VAL A 225 13.27 10.05 8.24
CA VAL A 225 14.46 10.73 8.76
C VAL A 225 14.58 10.38 10.24
N GLY A 226 15.47 9.44 10.56
CA GLY A 226 15.77 9.04 11.93
C GLY A 226 14.95 7.86 12.43
N GLU A 227 15.31 6.67 11.95
CA GLU A 227 15.58 5.53 12.82
C GLU A 227 16.93 4.98 12.35
N GLU A 228 18.00 5.29 13.09
CA GLU A 228 19.11 4.34 13.12
C GLU A 228 18.48 3.03 13.59
N GLN A 229 18.35 2.05 12.69
CA GLN A 229 18.32 0.68 13.17
C GLN A 229 19.63 0.52 13.91
N ASP A 230 19.55 0.52 15.24
CA ASP A 230 20.59 0.01 16.12
C ASP A 230 20.83 -1.44 15.68
N GLU A 231 21.66 -1.62 14.65
CA GLU A 231 22.42 -2.84 14.40
C GLU A 231 23.48 -2.94 15.52
N GLU A 232 23.05 -3.06 16.78
CA GLU A 232 23.87 -3.62 17.83
C GLU A 232 23.37 -5.01 18.19
N ASN A 233 24.06 -5.98 17.61
CA ASN A 233 24.26 -7.28 18.22
C ASN A 233 24.46 -7.14 19.74
N SER A 234 23.57 -7.75 20.52
CA SER A 234 23.90 -8.43 21.77
C SER A 234 22.95 -9.59 22.00
#